data_AF-A0A8B8AX66-F1
#
_entry.id   AF-A0A8B8AX66-F1
#
_cell.length_a   1.000
_cell.length_b   1.000
_cell.length_c   1.000
_cell.angle_alpha   90.00
_cell.angle_beta   90.00
_cell.angle_gamma   90.00
#
_symmetry.space_group_name_H-M   'P 1'
#
loop_
_entity.id
_entity.type
_entity.pdbx_description
1 polymer ?
#
loop_
_entity_poly.entity_id
_entity_poly.type
_entity_poly.pdbx_seq_one_letter_code
_entity_poly.pdbx_strand_id
1 'polypeptide(L)'
;MATSAIPSLSALDIIICDLCNDQPSQRFCNHCQVSLCLACVDKHQDDNDHQSHDIVTYENRIFQQQLQKTQPLLDSARVLRTIRPSKPYKHLRRIVCLGAAEAWVIGEKANVKRIDIHGSVKEKVRCQNIPSDISLTEKGELIYSDQRNRTVNIIRQGKIEVLITVPNGWQPLGICYTRSRGMLVSLQMSDRNKIVYYRGEEITMEIDKDEQGNHIFRNGNDMLHVTKNINRDICVTDENAKTVVVMNSEGRVRFRYNGTRARSFEPRCIATDLLGHILVTELAFECIHILSKDGILLRRVENCNLDTPCALSVDNKGSMWVGLYYKGNMKVIQYQK
;
A
#
# COMPACT_ATOMS: atom_id res chain seq x y z
N MET A 1 31.65 6.69 40.17
CA MET A 1 30.99 5.41 39.83
C MET A 1 29.50 5.67 39.75
N ALA A 2 28.97 5.80 38.54
CA ALA A 2 27.54 5.89 38.29
C ALA A 2 27.23 4.86 37.20
N THR A 3 26.67 3.73 37.61
CA THR A 3 26.19 2.67 36.73
C THR A 3 24.89 3.16 36.08
N SER A 4 24.96 3.56 34.80
CA SER A 4 23.76 3.79 34.00
C SER A 4 23.14 2.43 33.65
N ALA A 5 22.04 2.10 34.31
CA ALA A 5 21.22 0.96 33.96
C ALA A 5 20.72 1.12 32.52
N ILE A 6 20.97 0.09 31.71
CA ILE A 6 20.38 -0.06 30.37
C ILE A 6 18.86 -0.22 30.57
N PRO A 7 18.00 0.58 29.92
CA PRO A 7 16.57 0.35 29.98
C PRO A 7 16.28 -1.01 29.36
N SER A 8 15.68 -1.90 30.15
CA SER A 8 15.24 -3.21 29.70
C SER A 8 14.31 -3.07 28.48
N LEU A 9 14.74 -3.60 27.32
CA LEU A 9 13.88 -3.74 26.16
C LEU A 9 12.75 -4.72 26.50
N SER A 10 11.55 -4.20 26.75
CA SER A 10 10.34 -5.00 26.80
C SER A 10 10.00 -5.51 25.40
N ALA A 11 10.01 -6.84 25.24
CA ALA A 11 9.41 -7.66 24.19
C ALA A 11 9.12 -6.95 22.84
N LEU A 12 10.15 -6.81 22.00
CA LEU A 12 9.94 -6.72 20.55
C LEU A 12 9.62 -8.12 20.04
N ASP A 13 8.48 -8.28 19.36
CA ASP A 13 8.13 -9.51 18.64
C ASP A 13 9.31 -9.96 17.77
N ILE A 14 9.77 -11.18 18.02
CA ILE A 14 10.88 -11.80 17.27
C ILE A 14 10.43 -11.95 15.82
N ILE A 15 11.04 -11.16 14.93
CA ILE A 15 10.79 -11.28 13.49
C ILE A 15 11.51 -12.51 13.01
N ILE A 16 10.80 -13.41 12.33
CA ILE A 16 11.35 -14.65 11.81
C ILE A 16 11.91 -14.41 10.40
N CYS A 17 12.95 -15.15 10.04
CA CYS A 17 13.56 -15.09 8.72
C CYS A 17 12.57 -15.50 7.62
N ASP A 18 12.42 -14.65 6.61
CA ASP A 18 11.51 -14.84 5.47
C ASP A 18 11.98 -15.96 4.51
N LEU A 19 13.23 -16.43 4.66
CA LEU A 19 13.80 -17.51 3.85
C LEU A 19 13.56 -18.88 4.47
N CYS A 20 13.92 -19.09 5.73
CA CYS A 20 13.76 -20.39 6.39
C CYS A 20 12.48 -20.52 7.22
N ASN A 21 11.78 -19.42 7.51
CA ASN A 21 10.60 -19.37 8.38
C ASN A 21 10.79 -20.02 9.77
N ASP A 22 12.04 -20.14 10.24
CA ASP A 22 12.39 -20.88 11.45
C ASP A 22 13.19 -20.02 12.44
N GLN A 23 14.23 -19.35 11.96
CA GLN A 23 15.17 -18.63 12.81
C GLN A 23 14.85 -17.13 12.94
N PRO A 24 15.14 -16.50 14.09
CA PRO A 24 15.05 -15.05 14.24
C PRO A 24 15.88 -14.30 13.19
N SER A 25 15.26 -13.29 12.60
CA SER A 25 15.92 -12.38 11.68
C SER A 25 16.86 -11.45 12.44
N GLN A 26 18.07 -11.31 11.90
CA GLN A 26 19.12 -10.41 12.40
C GLN A 26 19.62 -9.46 11.31
N ARG A 27 19.29 -9.73 10.06
CA ARG A 27 19.69 -8.97 8.87
C ARG A 27 18.46 -8.60 8.07
N PHE A 28 18.55 -7.52 7.31
CA PHE A 28 17.52 -7.11 6.39
C PHE A 28 18.16 -6.69 5.08
N CYS A 29 17.66 -7.21 3.96
CA CYS A 29 18.07 -6.75 2.65
C CYS A 29 17.19 -5.57 2.24
N ASN A 30 17.75 -4.37 2.15
CA ASN A 30 17.02 -3.18 1.70
C ASN A 30 16.59 -3.29 0.24
N HIS A 31 17.34 -4.00 -0.57
CA HIS A 31 17.01 -4.17 -1.98
C HIS A 31 15.82 -5.11 -2.16
N CYS A 32 15.91 -6.32 -1.58
CA CYS A 32 14.88 -7.35 -1.72
C CYS A 32 13.76 -7.25 -0.67
N GLN A 33 13.88 -6.33 0.29
CA GLN A 33 12.93 -6.08 1.37
C GLN A 33 12.62 -7.31 2.26
N VAL A 34 13.55 -8.26 2.38
CA VAL A 34 13.41 -9.49 3.17
C VAL A 34 14.23 -9.44 4.47
N SER A 35 13.67 -10.05 5.50
CA SER A 35 14.25 -10.25 6.83
C SER A 35 14.96 -11.61 6.85
N LEU A 36 16.25 -11.62 7.18
CA LEU A 36 17.12 -12.79 7.07
C LEU A 36 17.71 -13.14 8.44
N CYS A 37 17.78 -14.43 8.78
CA CYS A 37 18.69 -14.91 9.82
C CYS A 37 20.11 -14.95 9.25
N LEU A 38 21.13 -14.99 10.11
CA LEU A 38 22.53 -15.01 9.65
C LEU A 38 22.81 -16.15 8.67
N ALA A 39 22.28 -17.34 8.93
CA ALA A 39 22.49 -18.52 8.09
C ALA A 39 21.86 -18.42 6.69
N CYS A 40 20.92 -17.50 6.49
CA CYS A 40 20.24 -17.28 5.22
C CYS A 40 20.80 -16.10 4.43
N VAL A 41 21.78 -15.36 4.97
CA VAL A 41 22.39 -14.19 4.30
C VAL A 41 23.12 -14.63 3.04
N ASP A 42 24.05 -15.57 3.17
CA ASP A 42 24.90 -15.99 2.04
C ASP A 42 24.04 -16.62 0.94
N LYS A 43 23.11 -17.52 1.33
CA LYS A 43 22.12 -18.10 0.41
C LYS A 43 21.28 -17.05 -0.31
N HIS A 44 20.98 -15.93 0.34
CA HIS A 44 20.23 -14.83 -0.25
C HIS A 44 21.09 -13.99 -1.20
N GLN A 45 22.38 -13.82 -0.92
CA GLN A 45 23.32 -13.09 -1.78
C GLN A 45 23.72 -13.88 -3.02
N ASP A 46 23.72 -15.21 -2.92
CA ASP A 46 23.97 -16.13 -4.03
C ASP A 46 22.77 -16.24 -5.00
N ASP A 47 21.61 -15.68 -4.62
CA ASP A 47 20.41 -15.66 -5.46
C ASP A 47 20.58 -14.61 -6.56
N ASN A 48 20.98 -15.06 -7.76
CA ASN A 48 21.42 -14.27 -8.92
C ASN A 48 20.40 -13.29 -9.53
N ASP A 49 19.31 -12.96 -8.83
CA ASP A 49 18.24 -12.11 -9.34
C ASP A 49 18.56 -10.60 -9.26
N HIS A 50 19.57 -10.16 -8.47
CA HIS A 50 19.91 -8.74 -8.32
C HIS A 50 21.43 -8.50 -8.30
N GLN A 51 21.90 -7.49 -9.05
CA GLN A 51 23.33 -7.16 -9.20
C GLN A 51 23.99 -6.60 -7.91
N SER A 52 23.22 -6.34 -6.84
CA SER A 52 23.77 -5.98 -5.52
C SER A 52 22.71 -6.11 -4.42
N HIS A 53 23.04 -6.80 -3.33
CA HIS A 53 22.21 -6.88 -2.13
C HIS A 53 22.73 -5.93 -1.06
N ASP A 54 21.93 -4.92 -0.68
CA ASP A 54 22.24 -4.04 0.46
C ASP A 54 21.71 -4.66 1.75
N ILE A 55 22.58 -5.40 2.45
CA ILE A 55 22.22 -6.13 3.67
C ILE A 55 22.69 -5.34 4.89
N VAL A 56 21.73 -4.82 5.64
CA VAL A 56 21.96 -4.11 6.89
C VAL A 56 21.66 -5.01 8.08
N THR A 57 22.27 -4.74 9.23
CA THR A 57 21.78 -5.30 10.51
C THR A 57 20.34 -4.86 10.72
N TYR A 58 19.53 -5.74 11.27
CA TYR A 58 18.17 -5.40 11.67
C TYR A 58 18.17 -4.22 12.67
N GLU A 59 19.20 -4.12 13.53
CA GLU A 59 19.45 -2.98 14.42
C GLU A 59 19.66 -1.66 13.66
N ASN A 60 20.54 -1.60 12.65
CA ASN A 60 20.67 -0.42 11.79
C ASN A 60 19.38 -0.07 11.06
N ARG A 61 18.55 -1.05 10.66
CA ARG A 61 17.23 -0.76 10.09
C ARG A 61 16.30 -0.16 11.13
N ILE A 62 16.25 -0.71 12.35
CA ILE A 62 15.52 -0.12 13.46
C ILE A 62 16.03 1.29 13.73
N PHE A 63 17.35 1.53 13.68
CA PHE A 63 17.97 2.83 13.88
C PHE A 63 17.64 3.81 12.76
N GLN A 64 17.67 3.41 11.50
CA GLN A 64 17.24 4.23 10.35
C GLN A 64 15.74 4.51 10.40
N GLN A 65 14.93 3.54 10.80
CA GLN A 65 13.50 3.73 11.08
C GLN A 65 13.28 4.64 12.30
N GLN A 66 14.16 4.61 13.30
CA GLN A 66 14.12 5.50 14.47
C GLN A 66 14.58 6.93 14.12
N LEU A 67 15.56 7.10 13.24
CA LEU A 67 15.94 8.39 12.68
C LEU A 67 14.79 8.97 11.85
N GLN A 68 14.14 8.14 11.01
CA GLN A 68 12.94 8.52 10.25
C GLN A 68 11.74 8.83 11.18
N LYS A 69 11.57 8.14 12.32
CA LYS A 69 10.50 8.39 13.33
C LYS A 69 10.44 9.83 13.86
N THR A 70 11.44 10.66 13.56
CA THR A 70 11.51 12.05 14.02
C THR A 70 11.30 13.10 12.92
N GLN A 71 11.06 12.71 11.66
CA GLN A 71 10.80 13.68 10.60
C GLN A 71 9.44 14.36 10.81
N PRO A 72 9.41 15.67 11.14
CA PRO A 72 8.16 16.37 11.34
C PRO A 72 7.41 16.49 10.02
N LEU A 73 6.08 16.47 10.09
CA LEU A 73 5.25 16.91 8.98
C LEU A 73 5.53 18.39 8.69
N LEU A 74 5.56 18.75 7.41
CA LEU A 74 5.70 20.14 6.98
C LEU A 74 4.45 20.95 7.33
N ASP A 75 4.64 22.22 7.70
CA ASP A 75 3.52 23.15 7.94
C ASP A 75 2.71 23.43 6.69
N SER A 76 3.35 23.35 5.53
CA SER A 76 2.71 23.41 4.23
C SER A 76 3.36 22.39 3.31
N ALA A 77 2.55 21.52 2.73
CA ALA A 77 3.04 20.57 1.74
C ALA A 77 3.54 21.29 0.49
N ARG A 78 4.60 20.77 -0.11
CA ARG A 78 5.24 21.37 -1.29
C ARG A 78 5.06 20.46 -2.49
N VAL A 79 4.42 20.97 -3.55
CA VAL A 79 4.37 20.27 -4.83
C VAL A 79 5.76 20.29 -5.45
N LEU A 80 6.46 19.15 -5.42
CA LEU A 80 7.77 18.99 -6.04
C LEU A 80 7.67 18.91 -7.56
N ARG A 81 6.60 18.27 -8.06
CA ARG A 81 6.41 18.04 -9.49
C ARG A 81 4.95 17.87 -9.85
N THR A 82 4.60 18.31 -11.06
CA THR A 82 3.36 17.89 -11.74
C THR A 82 3.74 17.06 -12.97
N ILE A 83 3.36 15.79 -12.96
CA ILE A 83 3.58 14.83 -14.02
C ILE A 83 2.41 14.94 -15.01
N ARG A 84 2.73 15.26 -16.26
CA ARG A 84 1.75 15.45 -17.34
C ARG A 84 2.07 14.49 -18.48
N PRO A 85 1.47 13.29 -18.51
CA PRO A 85 1.63 12.37 -19.62
C PRO A 85 1.18 13.03 -20.94
N SER A 86 1.89 12.75 -22.03
CA SER A 86 1.55 13.27 -23.37
C SER A 86 0.12 12.92 -23.81
N LYS A 87 -0.40 11.79 -23.32
CA LYS A 87 -1.82 11.40 -23.41
C LYS A 87 -2.35 11.22 -21.99
N PRO A 88 -3.07 12.22 -21.44
CA PRO A 88 -3.64 12.13 -20.10
C PRO A 88 -4.49 10.87 -19.93
N TYR A 89 -4.47 10.31 -18.73
CA TYR A 89 -5.33 9.18 -18.39
C TYR A 89 -6.77 9.67 -18.29
N LYS A 90 -7.66 9.11 -19.11
CA LYS A 90 -9.10 9.26 -18.86
C LYS A 90 -9.39 8.52 -17.57
N HIS A 91 -9.80 9.27 -16.54
CA HIS A 91 -10.19 8.75 -15.24
C HIS A 91 -9.09 7.85 -14.64
N LEU A 92 -8.02 8.49 -14.18
CA LEU A 92 -6.94 7.81 -13.47
C LEU A 92 -7.53 7.10 -12.24
N ARG A 93 -7.20 5.82 -12.05
CA ARG A 93 -7.77 5.00 -10.96
C ARG A 93 -6.77 4.66 -9.87
N ARG A 94 -5.55 4.26 -10.24
CA ARG A 94 -4.52 3.85 -9.28
C ARG A 94 -3.13 4.16 -9.78
N ILE A 95 -2.25 4.44 -8.83
CA ILE A 95 -0.81 4.62 -9.00
C ILE A 95 -0.13 3.76 -7.95
N VAL A 96 0.96 3.10 -8.33
CA VAL A 96 1.89 2.48 -7.39
C VAL A 96 3.31 2.88 -7.77
N CYS A 97 4.02 3.51 -6.85
CA CYS A 97 5.39 3.96 -7.05
C CYS A 97 6.34 2.78 -7.21
N LEU A 98 7.26 2.88 -8.17
CA LEU A 98 8.43 2.02 -8.31
C LEU A 98 9.66 2.87 -7.98
N GLY A 99 10.02 2.89 -6.69
CA GLY A 99 10.96 3.87 -6.15
C GLY A 99 10.44 5.31 -6.30
N ALA A 100 11.34 6.28 -6.42
CA ALA A 100 11.01 7.71 -6.52
C ALA A 100 11.09 8.28 -7.95
N ALA A 101 11.35 7.43 -8.95
CA ALA A 101 11.58 7.86 -10.33
C ALA A 101 10.51 7.35 -11.31
N GLU A 102 9.82 6.27 -10.97
CA GLU A 102 8.83 5.63 -11.83
C GLU A 102 7.58 5.24 -11.05
N ALA A 103 6.49 5.02 -11.78
CA ALA A 103 5.26 4.48 -11.21
C ALA A 103 4.48 3.69 -12.26
N TRP A 104 3.75 2.69 -11.79
CA TRP A 104 2.71 2.03 -12.57
C TRP A 104 1.38 2.74 -12.38
N VAL A 105 0.64 2.93 -13.48
CA VAL A 105 -0.61 3.69 -13.50
C VAL A 105 -1.66 2.96 -14.32
N ILE A 106 -2.88 2.91 -13.77
CA ILE A 106 -4.09 2.43 -14.46
C ILE A 106 -5.17 3.52 -14.50
N GLY A 107 -6.05 3.40 -15.49
CA GLY A 107 -7.26 4.20 -15.64
C GLY A 107 -8.36 3.35 -16.29
N GLU A 108 -9.24 3.96 -17.07
CA GLU A 108 -10.40 3.27 -17.68
C GLU A 108 -10.11 2.37 -18.89
N LYS A 109 -8.84 2.10 -19.20
CA LYS A 109 -8.50 1.23 -20.33
C LYS A 109 -7.91 -0.08 -19.82
N ALA A 110 -8.10 -1.15 -20.60
CA ALA A 110 -7.49 -2.46 -20.37
C ALA A 110 -5.98 -2.46 -20.67
N ASN A 111 -5.22 -1.56 -20.04
CA ASN A 111 -3.76 -1.56 -20.03
C ASN A 111 -3.24 -0.91 -18.78
N VAL A 112 -2.07 -1.38 -18.34
CA VAL A 112 -1.25 -0.73 -17.32
C VAL A 112 -0.06 -0.08 -18.00
N LYS A 113 0.39 1.07 -17.50
CA LYS A 113 1.55 1.78 -18.02
C LYS A 113 2.54 2.08 -16.91
N ARG A 114 3.82 1.82 -17.17
CA ARG A 114 4.93 2.31 -16.36
C ARG A 114 5.39 3.64 -16.92
N ILE A 115 5.43 4.66 -16.08
CA ILE A 115 5.83 6.01 -16.47
C ILE A 115 6.97 6.49 -15.57
N ASP A 116 7.79 7.41 -16.08
CA ASP A 116 8.74 8.16 -15.25
C ASP A 116 8.12 9.42 -14.65
N ILE A 117 8.88 10.09 -13.78
CA ILE A 117 8.54 11.39 -13.19
C ILE A 117 8.29 12.50 -14.22
N HIS A 118 8.67 12.34 -15.48
CA HIS A 118 8.41 13.31 -16.55
C HIS A 118 7.12 12.99 -17.32
N GLY A 119 6.47 11.86 -17.04
CA GLY A 119 5.25 11.40 -17.71
C GLY A 119 5.53 10.61 -18.98
N SER A 120 6.79 10.24 -19.24
CA SER A 120 7.16 9.41 -20.39
C SER A 120 6.79 7.96 -20.10
N VAL A 121 6.13 7.30 -21.05
CA VAL A 121 5.76 5.89 -20.93
C VAL A 121 7.00 5.03 -21.21
N LYS A 122 7.44 4.27 -20.21
CA LYS A 122 8.54 3.30 -20.31
C LYS A 122 8.04 1.93 -20.77
N GLU A 123 6.85 1.57 -20.32
CA GLU A 123 6.27 0.28 -20.60
C GLU A 123 4.75 0.38 -20.67
N LYS A 124 4.14 -0.45 -21.52
CA LYS A 124 2.69 -0.57 -21.62
C LYS A 124 2.32 -2.02 -21.85
N VAL A 125 1.52 -2.57 -20.95
CA VAL A 125 1.03 -3.94 -21.06
C VAL A 125 -0.48 -3.92 -21.25
N ARG A 126 -0.98 -4.64 -22.25
CA ARG A 126 -2.41 -4.77 -22.52
C ARG A 126 -2.98 -5.91 -21.69
N CYS A 127 -3.97 -5.61 -20.88
CA CYS A 127 -4.69 -6.59 -20.07
C CYS A 127 -5.89 -7.13 -20.84
N GLN A 128 -6.42 -8.27 -20.42
CA GLN A 128 -7.65 -8.82 -20.99
C GLN A 128 -8.85 -7.93 -20.66
N ASN A 129 -8.97 -7.51 -19.40
CA ASN A 129 -10.01 -6.60 -18.91
C ASN A 129 -9.39 -5.33 -18.30
N ILE A 130 -10.23 -4.38 -17.91
CA ILE A 130 -9.81 -3.20 -17.16
C ILE A 130 -9.40 -3.66 -15.75
N PRO A 131 -8.15 -3.43 -15.32
CA PRO A 131 -7.74 -3.76 -13.96
C PRO A 131 -8.52 -2.93 -12.93
N SER A 132 -8.92 -3.56 -11.82
CA SER A 132 -9.61 -2.87 -10.73
C SER A 132 -8.63 -2.12 -9.82
N ASP A 133 -7.56 -2.79 -9.42
CA ASP A 133 -6.48 -2.25 -8.60
C ASP A 133 -5.12 -2.85 -9.02
N ILE A 134 -4.03 -2.24 -8.57
CA ILE A 134 -2.66 -2.68 -8.82
C ILE A 134 -1.82 -2.64 -7.54
N SER A 135 -0.82 -3.51 -7.45
CA SER A 135 0.19 -3.52 -6.40
C SER A 135 1.51 -4.06 -6.96
N LEU A 136 2.58 -4.03 -6.16
CA LEU A 136 3.91 -4.52 -6.57
C LEU A 136 4.38 -5.63 -5.65
N THR A 137 5.01 -6.66 -6.22
CA THR A 137 5.78 -7.63 -5.44
C THR A 137 7.03 -6.97 -4.85
N GLU A 138 7.71 -7.66 -3.94
CA GLU A 138 9.00 -7.22 -3.42
C GLU A 138 10.07 -7.02 -4.51
N LYS A 139 9.97 -7.76 -5.62
CA LYS A 139 10.85 -7.67 -6.79
C LYS A 139 10.43 -6.54 -7.76
N GLY A 140 9.39 -5.77 -7.43
CA GLY A 140 8.85 -4.73 -8.28
C GLY A 140 8.03 -5.24 -9.47
N GLU A 141 7.63 -6.52 -9.46
CA GLU A 141 6.73 -7.07 -10.49
C GLU A 141 5.32 -6.55 -10.25
N LEU A 142 4.62 -6.18 -11.33
CA LEU A 142 3.27 -5.65 -11.22
C LEU A 142 2.26 -6.77 -11.03
N ILE A 143 1.42 -6.65 -10.01
CA ILE A 143 0.21 -7.45 -9.85
C ILE A 143 -1.03 -6.59 -10.04
N TYR A 144 -2.10 -7.18 -10.57
CA TYR A 144 -3.37 -6.49 -10.80
C TYR A 144 -4.57 -7.41 -10.63
N SER A 145 -5.68 -6.87 -10.15
CA SER A 145 -6.95 -7.59 -10.03
C SER A 145 -7.79 -7.50 -11.31
N ASP A 146 -8.34 -8.63 -11.73
CA ASP A 146 -9.29 -8.75 -12.84
C ASP A 146 -10.64 -9.24 -12.30
N GLN A 147 -11.54 -8.28 -12.10
CA GLN A 147 -12.88 -8.53 -11.57
C GLN A 147 -13.67 -9.52 -12.43
N ARG A 148 -13.55 -9.42 -13.77
CA ARG A 148 -14.38 -10.19 -14.71
C ARG A 148 -13.92 -11.64 -14.79
N ASN A 149 -12.61 -11.87 -14.79
CA ASN A 149 -12.03 -13.21 -14.81
C ASN A 149 -11.92 -13.85 -13.43
N ARG A 150 -12.19 -13.09 -12.35
CA ARG A 150 -12.06 -13.55 -10.95
C ARG A 150 -10.63 -13.97 -10.59
N THR A 151 -9.66 -13.23 -11.11
CA THR A 151 -8.23 -13.54 -10.92
C THR A 151 -7.47 -12.33 -10.41
N VAL A 152 -6.37 -12.58 -9.70
CA VAL A 152 -5.27 -11.62 -9.59
C VAL A 152 -4.15 -12.14 -10.45
N ASN A 153 -3.58 -11.27 -11.28
CA ASN A 153 -2.59 -11.60 -12.29
C ASN A 153 -1.28 -10.89 -11.97
N ILE A 154 -0.17 -11.46 -12.40
CA ILE A 154 1.18 -10.90 -12.30
C ILE A 154 1.77 -10.69 -13.68
N ILE A 155 2.53 -9.61 -13.86
CA ILE A 155 3.23 -9.29 -15.10
C ILE A 155 4.72 -9.57 -14.91
N ARG A 156 5.25 -10.50 -15.69
CA ARG A 156 6.67 -10.91 -15.70
C ARG A 156 7.21 -10.88 -17.11
N GLN A 157 8.27 -10.11 -17.35
CA GLN A 157 8.94 -10.06 -18.66
C GLN A 157 7.96 -9.84 -19.84
N GLY A 158 6.94 -9.00 -19.63
CA GLY A 158 5.89 -8.71 -20.62
C GLY A 158 4.80 -9.78 -20.78
N LYS A 159 4.87 -10.90 -20.04
CA LYS A 159 3.84 -11.94 -19.99
C LYS A 159 2.92 -11.73 -18.79
N ILE A 160 1.65 -12.12 -18.95
CA ILE A 160 0.65 -12.11 -17.89
C ILE A 160 0.42 -13.55 -17.43
N GLU A 161 0.58 -13.79 -16.13
CA GLU A 161 0.34 -15.07 -15.46
C GLU A 161 -0.75 -14.89 -14.41
N VAL A 162 -1.58 -15.91 -14.21
CA VAL A 162 -2.57 -15.92 -13.11
C VAL A 162 -1.84 -16.27 -11.82
N LEU A 163 -1.92 -15.39 -10.83
CA LEU A 163 -1.32 -15.62 -9.51
C LEU A 163 -2.29 -16.33 -8.57
N ILE A 164 -3.56 -15.91 -8.55
CA ILE A 164 -4.63 -16.56 -7.82
C ILE A 164 -5.94 -16.49 -8.59
N THR A 165 -6.80 -17.49 -8.38
CA THR A 165 -8.22 -17.45 -8.76
C THR A 165 -9.03 -17.39 -7.47
N VAL A 166 -9.93 -16.42 -7.35
CA VAL A 166 -10.73 -16.24 -6.12
C VAL A 166 -11.91 -17.23 -6.07
N PRO A 167 -12.45 -17.53 -4.87
CA PRO A 167 -13.55 -18.49 -4.73
C PRO A 167 -14.78 -18.16 -5.58
N ASN A 168 -15.57 -19.19 -5.90
CA ASN A 168 -16.76 -19.04 -6.73
C ASN A 168 -17.75 -18.01 -6.16
N GLY A 169 -18.29 -17.18 -7.06
CA GLY A 169 -19.20 -16.08 -6.72
C GLY A 169 -18.53 -14.80 -6.22
N TRP A 170 -17.24 -14.81 -5.88
CA TRP A 170 -16.50 -13.62 -5.47
C TRP A 170 -15.74 -12.99 -6.64
N GLN A 171 -15.53 -11.68 -6.54
CA GLN A 171 -14.74 -10.89 -7.49
C GLN A 171 -13.64 -10.11 -6.77
N PRO A 172 -12.38 -10.15 -7.24
CA PRO A 172 -11.31 -9.36 -6.66
C PRO A 172 -11.38 -7.91 -7.13
N LEU A 173 -11.22 -6.99 -6.18
CA LEU A 173 -11.19 -5.55 -6.44
C LEU A 173 -9.88 -4.94 -5.91
N GLY A 174 -9.85 -4.45 -4.67
CA GLY A 174 -8.66 -3.85 -4.06
C GLY A 174 -7.60 -4.89 -3.73
N ILE A 175 -6.32 -4.58 -3.94
CA ILE A 175 -5.20 -5.48 -3.63
C ILE A 175 -4.04 -4.76 -2.96
N CYS A 176 -3.37 -5.46 -2.04
CA CYS A 176 -2.11 -5.03 -1.46
C CYS A 176 -1.19 -6.23 -1.27
N TYR A 177 -0.12 -6.29 -2.07
CA TYR A 177 0.97 -7.21 -1.79
C TYR A 177 1.73 -6.73 -0.56
N THR A 178 2.11 -7.67 0.30
CA THR A 178 2.72 -7.37 1.60
C THR A 178 4.18 -7.80 1.62
N ARG A 179 4.97 -7.18 2.50
CA ARG A 179 6.39 -7.53 2.68
C ARG A 179 6.62 -8.97 3.13
N SER A 180 5.63 -9.60 3.77
CA SER A 180 5.65 -11.00 4.18
C SER A 180 5.26 -11.97 3.05
N ARG A 181 5.44 -11.55 1.78
CA ARG A 181 5.09 -12.32 0.57
C ARG A 181 3.65 -12.84 0.50
N GLY A 182 2.75 -12.25 1.28
CA GLY A 182 1.31 -12.50 1.21
C GLY A 182 0.58 -11.34 0.55
N MET A 183 -0.72 -11.49 0.34
CA MET A 183 -1.53 -10.52 -0.38
C MET A 183 -2.89 -10.32 0.29
N LEU A 184 -3.22 -9.06 0.59
CA LEU A 184 -4.58 -8.68 0.96
C LEU A 184 -5.39 -8.47 -0.31
N VAL A 185 -6.60 -9.02 -0.34
CA VAL A 185 -7.54 -8.87 -1.45
C VAL A 185 -8.91 -8.50 -0.89
N SER A 186 -9.47 -7.39 -1.38
CA SER A 186 -10.88 -7.09 -1.22
C SER A 186 -11.68 -7.93 -2.19
N LEU A 187 -12.60 -8.73 -1.66
CA LEU A 187 -13.54 -9.53 -2.41
C LEU A 187 -14.94 -8.93 -2.29
N GLN A 188 -15.62 -8.82 -3.43
CA GLN A 188 -17.00 -8.39 -3.52
C GLN A 188 -17.87 -9.51 -4.09
N MET A 189 -19.04 -9.66 -3.51
CA MET A 189 -20.19 -10.40 -4.01
C MET A 189 -21.39 -9.44 -3.97
N SER A 190 -22.46 -9.70 -4.73
CA SER A 190 -23.60 -8.80 -5.01
C SER A 190 -24.09 -7.93 -3.84
N ASP A 191 -24.02 -8.43 -2.61
CA ASP A 191 -24.44 -7.77 -1.38
C ASP A 191 -23.46 -7.98 -0.22
N ARG A 192 -22.19 -8.31 -0.48
CA ARG A 192 -21.23 -8.64 0.58
C ARG A 192 -19.81 -8.25 0.20
N ASN A 193 -19.12 -7.61 1.14
CA ASN A 193 -17.72 -7.24 1.02
C ASN A 193 -16.91 -7.95 2.11
N LYS A 194 -15.73 -8.47 1.76
CA LYS A 194 -14.77 -9.00 2.74
C LYS A 194 -13.34 -8.73 2.32
N ILE A 195 -12.43 -8.74 3.28
CA ILE A 195 -10.99 -8.76 3.03
C ILE A 195 -10.48 -10.17 3.29
N VAL A 196 -9.65 -10.70 2.41
CA VAL A 196 -8.96 -11.97 2.62
C VAL A 196 -7.44 -11.78 2.54
N TYR A 197 -6.71 -12.60 3.28
CA TYR A 197 -5.25 -12.64 3.21
C TYR A 197 -4.77 -13.96 2.61
N TYR A 198 -4.12 -13.86 1.46
CA TYR A 198 -3.50 -14.97 0.77
C TYR A 198 -2.04 -15.15 1.19
N ARG A 199 -1.62 -16.40 1.37
CA ARG A 199 -0.21 -16.83 1.35
C ARG A 199 -0.04 -17.83 0.21
N GLY A 200 0.64 -17.42 -0.86
CA GLY A 200 0.55 -18.15 -2.12
C GLY A 200 -0.89 -18.16 -2.63
N GLU A 201 -1.42 -19.35 -2.89
CA GLU A 201 -2.81 -19.55 -3.34
C GLU A 201 -3.80 -19.81 -2.19
N GLU A 202 -3.31 -20.00 -0.97
CA GLU A 202 -4.14 -20.35 0.19
C GLU A 202 -4.68 -19.10 0.90
N ILE A 203 -5.98 -19.11 1.24
CA ILE A 203 -6.59 -18.12 2.11
C ILE A 203 -6.28 -18.50 3.56
N THR A 204 -5.51 -17.64 4.24
CA THR A 204 -5.09 -17.88 5.64
C THR A 204 -5.82 -16.98 6.64
N MET A 205 -6.61 -16.02 6.15
CA MET A 205 -7.46 -15.16 6.98
C MET A 205 -8.62 -14.63 6.14
N GLU A 206 -9.81 -14.58 6.75
CA GLU A 206 -10.97 -13.89 6.20
C GLU A 206 -11.52 -12.90 7.22
N ILE A 207 -11.78 -11.68 6.76
CA ILE A 207 -12.30 -10.58 7.57
C ILE A 207 -13.59 -10.08 6.91
N ASP A 208 -14.71 -10.35 7.57
CA ASP A 208 -16.05 -9.96 7.13
C ASP A 208 -16.85 -9.38 8.29
N LYS A 209 -16.88 -10.11 9.41
CA LYS A 209 -17.67 -9.77 10.60
C LYS A 209 -16.81 -9.44 11.80
N ASP A 210 -17.32 -8.57 12.67
CA ASP A 210 -16.73 -8.29 13.97
C ASP A 210 -17.02 -9.42 14.98
N GLU A 211 -16.50 -9.27 16.20
CA GLU A 211 -16.68 -10.25 17.29
C GLU A 211 -18.15 -10.39 17.74
N GLN A 212 -19.00 -9.41 17.42
CA GLN A 212 -20.44 -9.44 17.70
C GLN A 212 -21.24 -10.03 16.52
N GLY A 213 -20.57 -10.40 15.42
CA GLY A 213 -21.19 -10.98 14.24
C GLY A 213 -21.77 -9.96 13.24
N ASN A 214 -21.51 -8.67 13.43
CA ASN A 214 -21.93 -7.62 12.50
C ASN A 214 -20.93 -7.47 11.36
N HIS A 215 -21.41 -7.15 10.16
CA HIS A 215 -20.53 -6.88 9.03
C HIS A 215 -19.67 -5.64 9.28
N ILE A 216 -18.35 -5.79 9.10
CA ILE A 216 -17.37 -4.73 9.30
C ILE A 216 -17.49 -3.69 8.19
N PHE A 217 -17.73 -4.16 6.96
CA PHE A 217 -17.80 -3.35 5.76
C PHE A 217 -19.25 -3.17 5.31
N ARG A 218 -19.56 -1.99 4.77
CA ARG A 218 -20.88 -1.69 4.23
C ARG A 218 -21.05 -2.35 2.87
N ASN A 219 -22.24 -2.89 2.63
CA ASN A 219 -22.61 -3.44 1.34
C ASN A 219 -22.76 -2.32 0.31
N GLY A 220 -22.29 -2.57 -0.90
CA GLY A 220 -22.41 -1.66 -2.02
C GLY A 220 -21.41 -2.01 -3.13
N ASN A 221 -21.47 -1.23 -4.21
CA ASN A 221 -20.72 -1.50 -5.44
C ASN A 221 -19.32 -0.90 -5.42
N ASP A 222 -19.01 -0.01 -4.48
CA ASP A 222 -17.69 0.62 -4.41
C ASP A 222 -16.66 -0.34 -3.81
N MET A 223 -15.45 -0.26 -4.36
CA MET A 223 -14.33 -1.11 -3.98
C MET A 223 -13.81 -0.75 -2.58
N LEU A 224 -13.43 -1.75 -1.79
CA LEU A 224 -12.63 -1.51 -0.60
C LEU A 224 -11.16 -1.34 -1.01
N HIS A 225 -10.62 -0.12 -0.83
CA HIS A 225 -9.20 0.13 -1.00
C HIS A 225 -8.45 -0.36 0.24
N VAL A 226 -7.52 -1.30 0.08
CA VAL A 226 -6.81 -1.95 1.19
C VAL A 226 -5.30 -1.69 1.11
N THR A 227 -4.68 -1.46 2.26
CA THR A 227 -3.22 -1.42 2.43
C THR A 227 -2.82 -2.02 3.78
N LYS A 228 -1.55 -2.40 3.91
CA LYS A 228 -0.98 -2.87 5.18
C LYS A 228 0.00 -1.84 5.73
N ASN A 229 -0.17 -1.47 6.99
CA ASN A 229 0.69 -0.52 7.68
C ASN A 229 1.94 -1.23 8.26
N ILE A 230 3.00 -0.48 8.57
CA ILE A 230 4.26 -0.98 9.13
C ILE A 230 4.07 -1.61 10.53
N ASN A 231 3.07 -1.18 11.28
CA ASN A 231 2.65 -1.80 12.55
C ASN A 231 1.79 -3.06 12.35
N ARG A 232 1.72 -3.59 11.12
CA ARG A 232 0.97 -4.79 10.71
C ARG A 232 -0.54 -4.65 10.67
N ASP A 233 -1.07 -3.45 10.96
CA ASP A 233 -2.49 -3.19 10.78
C ASP A 233 -2.90 -3.32 9.31
N ILE A 234 -4.16 -3.70 9.11
CA ILE A 234 -4.85 -3.66 7.83
C ILE A 234 -5.68 -2.37 7.83
N CYS A 235 -5.38 -1.48 6.89
CA CYS A 235 -6.07 -0.20 6.73
C CYS A 235 -6.94 -0.27 5.47
N VAL A 236 -8.23 0.03 5.61
CA VAL A 236 -9.21 -0.08 4.54
C VAL A 236 -9.99 1.22 4.43
N THR A 237 -10.12 1.77 3.23
CA THR A 237 -11.18 2.73 2.93
C THR A 237 -12.41 1.99 2.43
N ASP A 238 -13.54 2.23 3.09
CA ASP A 238 -14.85 1.77 2.69
C ASP A 238 -15.67 2.97 2.20
N GLU A 239 -15.67 3.15 0.87
CA GLU A 239 -16.38 4.25 0.20
C GLU A 239 -17.90 4.15 0.41
N ASN A 240 -18.45 2.92 0.44
CA ASN A 240 -19.88 2.67 0.67
C ASN A 240 -20.31 3.16 2.06
N ALA A 241 -19.43 3.02 3.05
CA ALA A 241 -19.65 3.47 4.43
C ALA A 241 -19.16 4.90 4.69
N LYS A 242 -18.46 5.54 3.74
CA LYS A 242 -17.80 6.84 3.94
C LYS A 242 -16.86 6.84 5.16
N THR A 243 -16.06 5.77 5.32
CA THR A 243 -15.19 5.59 6.50
C THR A 243 -13.86 4.92 6.15
N VAL A 244 -12.86 5.15 6.99
CA VAL A 244 -11.64 4.35 7.04
C VAL A 244 -11.73 3.42 8.23
N VAL A 245 -11.57 2.11 7.98
CA VAL A 245 -11.55 1.06 9.00
C VAL A 245 -10.13 0.57 9.15
N VAL A 246 -9.62 0.58 10.38
CA VAL A 246 -8.28 0.03 10.68
C VAL A 246 -8.44 -1.14 11.61
N MET A 247 -7.83 -2.27 11.23
CA MET A 247 -7.86 -3.54 11.95
C MET A 247 -6.44 -3.94 12.33
N ASN A 248 -6.29 -4.66 13.44
CA ASN A 248 -5.01 -5.22 13.84
C ASN A 248 -4.62 -6.39 12.92
N SER A 249 -3.46 -7.00 13.18
CA SER A 249 -2.97 -8.15 12.40
C SER A 249 -3.82 -9.42 12.50
N GLU A 250 -4.78 -9.48 13.42
CA GLU A 250 -5.74 -10.59 13.57
C GLU A 250 -7.08 -10.30 12.86
N GLY A 251 -7.24 -9.11 12.28
CA GLY A 251 -8.49 -8.69 11.64
C GLY A 251 -9.52 -8.05 12.57
N ARG A 252 -9.18 -7.81 13.85
CA ARG A 252 -10.07 -7.12 14.79
C ARG A 252 -10.03 -5.61 14.57
N VAL A 253 -11.19 -4.96 14.53
CA VAL A 253 -11.30 -3.51 14.35
C VAL A 253 -10.65 -2.78 15.53
N ARG A 254 -9.65 -1.93 15.24
CA ARG A 254 -9.01 -1.05 16.22
C ARG A 254 -9.71 0.29 16.33
N PHE A 255 -10.00 0.91 15.18
CA PHE A 255 -10.72 2.18 15.13
C PHE A 255 -11.37 2.40 13.76
N ARG A 256 -12.29 3.36 13.73
CA ARG A 256 -12.90 3.90 12.51
C ARG A 256 -12.68 5.41 12.44
N TYR A 257 -12.43 5.92 11.24
CA TYR A 257 -12.24 7.34 10.99
C TYR A 257 -13.22 7.83 9.92
N ASN A 258 -14.10 8.76 10.31
CA ASN A 258 -15.19 9.28 9.48
C ASN A 258 -14.93 10.73 9.07
N GLY A 259 -13.66 11.12 8.92
CA GLY A 259 -13.29 12.51 8.66
C GLY A 259 -13.43 13.41 9.89
N THR A 260 -13.53 14.71 9.64
CA THR A 260 -13.80 15.72 10.68
C THR A 260 -15.30 15.84 10.89
N ARG A 261 -15.77 15.83 12.16
CA ARG A 261 -17.21 15.87 12.54
C ARG A 261 -18.03 17.02 11.96
N ALA A 262 -17.39 18.00 11.34
CA ALA A 262 -18.06 19.17 10.76
C ALA A 262 -18.87 18.84 9.48
N ARG A 263 -18.48 17.84 8.68
CA ARG A 263 -19.03 17.60 7.33
C ARG A 263 -18.96 16.13 6.87
N SER A 264 -19.63 15.81 5.76
CA SER A 264 -19.55 14.50 5.10
C SER A 264 -18.12 14.24 4.62
N PHE A 265 -17.65 13.01 4.82
CA PHE A 265 -16.32 12.52 4.44
C PHE A 265 -16.47 11.58 3.25
N GLU A 266 -15.73 11.80 2.18
CA GLU A 266 -15.72 11.01 0.95
C GLU A 266 -14.32 10.47 0.69
N PRO A 267 -13.86 9.52 1.55
CA PRO A 267 -12.56 8.92 1.40
C PRO A 267 -12.56 8.02 0.16
N ARG A 268 -11.43 7.96 -0.54
CA ARG A 268 -11.25 7.05 -1.68
C ARG A 268 -10.03 6.16 -1.54
N CYS A 269 -8.87 6.68 -1.89
CA CYS A 269 -7.63 5.91 -1.89
C CYS A 269 -6.93 6.01 -0.53
N ILE A 270 -6.29 4.91 -0.13
CA ILE A 270 -5.50 4.82 1.09
C ILE A 270 -4.07 4.37 0.78
N ALA A 271 -3.13 4.92 1.53
CA ALA A 271 -1.73 4.52 1.53
C ALA A 271 -1.15 4.68 2.93
N THR A 272 0.02 4.10 3.16
CA THR A 272 0.77 4.22 4.41
C THR A 272 2.22 4.54 4.12
N ASP A 273 2.86 5.33 4.99
CA ASP A 273 4.28 5.67 4.86
C ASP A 273 5.17 4.81 5.76
N LEU A 274 6.49 5.05 5.72
CA LEU A 274 7.48 4.33 6.52
C LEU A 274 7.43 4.67 8.03
N LEU A 275 6.74 5.75 8.40
CA LEU A 275 6.53 6.16 9.80
C LEU A 275 5.26 5.54 10.39
N GLY A 276 4.47 4.89 9.54
CA GLY A 276 3.20 4.29 9.87
C GLY A 276 2.03 5.27 9.89
N HIS A 277 2.20 6.45 9.29
CA HIS A 277 1.07 7.33 9.02
C HIS A 277 0.14 6.69 7.98
N ILE A 278 -1.14 6.98 8.12
CA ILE A 278 -2.18 6.54 7.20
C ILE A 278 -2.61 7.76 6.40
N LEU A 279 -2.44 7.72 5.09
CA LEU A 279 -2.78 8.79 4.18
C LEU A 279 -4.04 8.42 3.40
N VAL A 280 -5.01 9.33 3.36
CA VAL A 280 -6.33 9.07 2.77
C VAL A 280 -6.73 10.25 1.89
N THR A 281 -7.07 9.99 0.63
CA THR A 281 -7.59 11.04 -0.26
C THR A 281 -9.04 11.33 0.06
N GLU A 282 -9.41 12.61 0.11
CA GLU A 282 -10.77 13.09 0.33
C GLU A 282 -11.25 13.83 -0.92
N LEU A 283 -12.29 13.29 -1.59
CA LEU A 283 -12.71 13.77 -2.90
C LEU A 283 -13.40 15.14 -2.84
N ALA A 284 -14.38 15.30 -1.94
CA ALA A 284 -15.23 16.49 -1.90
C ALA A 284 -14.48 17.78 -1.53
N PHE A 285 -13.42 17.66 -0.74
CA PHE A 285 -12.59 18.79 -0.30
C PHE A 285 -11.22 18.85 -0.95
N GLU A 286 -10.95 17.99 -1.94
CA GLU A 286 -9.72 18.05 -2.73
C GLU A 286 -8.45 18.06 -1.87
N CYS A 287 -8.41 17.20 -0.85
CA CYS A 287 -7.33 17.18 0.14
C CYS A 287 -6.90 15.75 0.49
N ILE A 288 -5.83 15.65 1.29
CA ILE A 288 -5.34 14.36 1.79
C ILE A 288 -5.25 14.45 3.31
N HIS A 289 -5.90 13.51 3.99
CA HIS A 289 -5.83 13.37 5.44
C HIS A 289 -4.62 12.52 5.80
N ILE A 290 -3.79 12.98 6.74
CA ILE A 290 -2.68 12.22 7.32
C ILE A 290 -3.04 11.91 8.76
N LEU A 291 -3.22 10.63 9.05
CA LEU A 291 -3.50 10.11 10.38
C LEU A 291 -2.25 9.46 10.96
N SER A 292 -2.12 9.50 12.27
CA SER A 292 -1.23 8.58 12.98
C SER A 292 -1.72 7.15 12.83
N LYS A 293 -0.83 6.19 13.11
CA LYS A 293 -1.19 4.76 13.19
C LYS A 293 -2.31 4.45 14.19
N ASP A 294 -2.57 5.36 15.12
CA ASP A 294 -3.58 5.23 16.18
C ASP A 294 -4.86 6.04 15.88
N GLY A 295 -5.01 6.54 14.65
CA GLY A 295 -6.24 7.17 14.15
C GLY A 295 -6.39 8.66 14.48
N ILE A 296 -5.41 9.26 15.15
CA ILE A 296 -5.40 10.71 15.39
C ILE A 296 -5.06 11.45 14.09
N LEU A 297 -5.90 12.41 13.69
CA LEU A 297 -5.62 13.31 12.57
C LEU A 297 -4.41 14.19 12.90
N LEU A 298 -3.33 14.02 12.15
CA LEU A 298 -2.11 14.79 12.31
C LEU A 298 -2.12 16.05 11.44
N ARG A 299 -2.59 15.93 10.19
CA ARG A 299 -2.59 17.03 9.23
C ARG A 299 -3.58 16.78 8.08
N ARG A 300 -4.06 17.87 7.47
CA ARG A 300 -4.65 17.85 6.12
C ARG A 300 -3.68 18.52 5.15
N VAL A 301 -3.38 17.84 4.06
CA VAL A 301 -2.62 18.39 2.93
C VAL A 301 -3.62 19.06 2.01
N GLU A 302 -3.59 20.38 2.02
CA GLU A 302 -4.48 21.27 1.28
C GLU A 302 -3.65 22.20 0.38
N ASN A 303 -4.31 23.02 -0.44
CA ASN A 303 -3.68 24.06 -1.26
C ASN A 303 -2.61 23.55 -2.27
N CYS A 304 -2.66 22.27 -2.62
CA CYS A 304 -1.78 21.66 -3.63
C CYS A 304 -2.42 21.60 -5.03
N ASN A 305 -3.60 22.22 -5.21
CA ASN A 305 -4.44 22.15 -6.41
C ASN A 305 -4.74 20.70 -6.83
N LEU A 306 -5.25 19.92 -5.87
CA LEU A 306 -5.58 18.51 -6.04
C LEU A 306 -6.98 18.37 -6.63
N ASP A 307 -7.13 18.59 -7.92
CA ASP A 307 -8.42 18.41 -8.60
C ASP A 307 -8.87 16.94 -8.54
N THR A 308 -9.84 16.64 -7.66
CA THR A 308 -10.40 15.30 -7.40
C THR A 308 -9.29 14.22 -7.19
N PRO A 309 -8.59 14.20 -6.04
CA PRO A 309 -7.50 13.28 -5.78
C PRO A 309 -8.03 11.85 -5.61
N CYS A 310 -7.70 10.96 -6.53
CA CYS A 310 -8.33 9.63 -6.59
C CYS A 310 -7.37 8.45 -6.43
N ALA A 311 -6.06 8.69 -6.57
CA ALA A 311 -5.04 7.68 -6.42
C ALA A 311 -3.91 8.19 -5.56
N LEU A 312 -3.34 7.31 -4.74
CA LEU A 312 -2.30 7.65 -3.79
C LEU A 312 -1.27 6.52 -3.70
N SER A 313 0.00 6.90 -3.67
CA SER A 313 1.13 6.01 -3.34
C SER A 313 2.23 6.84 -2.67
N VAL A 314 3.07 6.21 -1.86
CA VAL A 314 4.22 6.87 -1.22
C VAL A 314 5.49 6.22 -1.76
N ASP A 315 6.42 7.04 -2.24
CA ASP A 315 7.70 6.55 -2.75
C ASP A 315 8.72 6.25 -1.64
N ASN A 316 9.84 5.63 -2.02
CA ASN A 316 10.91 5.26 -1.11
C ASN A 316 11.72 6.46 -0.57
N LYS A 317 11.42 7.69 -0.99
CA LYS A 317 11.98 8.93 -0.44
C LYS A 317 11.00 9.66 0.48
N GLY A 318 9.83 9.07 0.76
CA GLY A 318 8.80 9.67 1.61
C GLY A 318 7.99 10.77 0.93
N SER A 319 8.03 10.88 -0.40
CA SER A 319 7.12 11.78 -1.13
C SER A 319 5.84 11.04 -1.53
N MET A 320 4.70 11.72 -1.45
CA MET A 320 3.44 11.15 -1.90
C MET A 320 3.20 11.47 -3.38
N TRP A 321 2.74 10.48 -4.11
CA TRP A 321 2.30 10.58 -5.50
C TRP A 321 0.77 10.55 -5.52
N VAL A 322 0.18 11.60 -6.06
CA VAL A 322 -1.27 11.82 -6.07
C VAL A 322 -1.76 11.86 -7.51
N GLY A 323 -2.69 10.98 -7.85
CA GLY A 323 -3.37 10.97 -9.15
C GLY A 323 -4.65 11.81 -9.11
N LEU A 324 -4.88 12.56 -10.19
CA LEU A 324 -6.01 13.47 -10.35
C LEU A 324 -6.99 12.90 -11.38
N TYR A 325 -8.24 12.69 -10.97
CA TYR A 325 -9.21 11.86 -11.71
C TYR A 325 -9.48 12.37 -13.13
N TYR A 326 -9.99 13.60 -13.26
CA TYR A 326 -10.44 14.15 -14.55
C TYR A 326 -9.30 14.60 -15.46
N LYS A 327 -8.26 15.20 -14.87
CA LYS A 327 -7.11 15.72 -15.62
C LYS A 327 -6.14 14.64 -16.05
N GLY A 328 -6.19 13.44 -15.45
CA GLY A 328 -5.26 12.35 -15.74
C GLY A 328 -3.79 12.67 -15.46
N ASN A 329 -3.56 13.73 -14.67
CA ASN A 329 -2.24 14.21 -14.27
C ASN A 329 -1.92 13.67 -12.88
N MET A 330 -0.64 13.70 -12.52
CA MET A 330 -0.19 13.32 -11.19
C MET A 330 0.66 14.42 -10.56
N LYS A 331 0.74 14.42 -9.24
CA LYS A 331 1.60 15.32 -8.48
C LYS A 331 2.48 14.53 -7.54
N VAL A 332 3.74 14.94 -7.45
CA VAL A 332 4.66 14.48 -6.41
C VAL A 332 4.75 15.58 -5.36
N ILE A 333 4.44 15.24 -4.12
CA ILE A 333 4.26 16.19 -3.03
C ILE A 333 5.13 15.78 -1.85
N GLN A 334 5.93 16.72 -1.39
CA GLN A 334 6.65 16.61 -0.14
C GLN A 334 5.75 17.07 1.01
N TYR A 335 5.63 16.25 2.04
CA TYR A 335 4.82 16.54 3.23
C TYR A 335 5.57 16.28 4.54
N GLN A 336 6.82 15.81 4.46
CA GLN A 336 7.75 15.58 5.55
C GLN A 336 9.04 16.38 5.31
N LYS A 337 9.71 16.80 6.40
CA LYS A 337 10.94 17.62 6.33
C LYS A 337 12.13 16.87 5.76
#